data_AF-A0AA51LWU4-F1
#
_entry.id   AF-A0AA51LWU4-F1
#
_cell.length_a   1.000
_cell.length_b   1.000
_cell.length_c   1.000
_cell.angle_alpha   90.00
_cell.angle_beta   90.00
_cell.angle_gamma   90.00
#
_symmetry.space_group_name_H-M   'P 1'
#
loop_
_entity.id
_entity.type
_entity.pdbx_description
1 polymer ?
#
loop_
_entity_poly.entity_id
_entity_poly.type
_entity_poly.pdbx_seq_one_letter_code
_entity_poly.pdbx_strand_id
1 'polypeptide(L)' 'MSDWVCRLMMPKDFGDSPAQLHLVLRDDLTDAEVLARVLGLVHEFYGPRVQVDDLRPESWAQTRVGSRLRSSPAG' A
#
# COMPACT_ATOMS: atom_id res chain seq x y z
N MET A 1 4.14 -8.40 13.64
CA MET A 1 3.63 -8.16 12.29
C MET A 1 3.89 -6.70 11.99
N SER A 2 4.44 -6.40 10.83
CA SER A 2 4.90 -5.07 10.43
C SER A 2 3.96 -4.50 9.40
N ASP A 3 3.59 -3.24 9.57
CA ASP A 3 2.71 -2.56 8.65
C ASP A 3 3.53 -1.91 7.52
N TRP A 4 3.02 -1.98 6.30
CA TRP A 4 3.65 -1.45 5.10
C TRP A 4 2.64 -0.70 4.25
N VAL A 5 3.11 0.32 3.55
CA VAL A 5 2.33 1.05 2.56
C VAL A 5 3.11 1.12 1.26
N CYS A 6 2.40 1.00 0.15
CA CYS A 6 2.96 1.27 -1.16
C CYS A 6 1.96 2.00 -2.05
N ARG A 7 2.49 2.73 -3.02
CA ARG A 7 1.72 3.35 -4.09
C ARG A 7 1.80 2.46 -5.32
N LEU A 8 0.68 2.27 -6.00
CA LEU A 8 0.62 1.53 -7.25
C LEU A 8 0.63 2.53 -8.40
N MET A 9 1.50 2.29 -9.37
CA MET A 9 1.45 2.94 -10.67
C MET A 9 0.67 2.05 -11.62
N MET A 10 -0.54 2.50 -11.94
CA MET A 10 -1.43 1.80 -12.84
C MET A 10 -1.10 2.15 -14.30
N PRO A 11 -1.25 1.21 -15.25
CA PRO A 11 -1.19 1.53 -16.67
C PRO A 11 -2.23 2.59 -17.04
N LYS A 12 -1.94 3.43 -18.05
CA LYS A 12 -2.86 4.50 -18.52
C LYS A 12 -4.28 4.02 -18.81
N ASP A 13 -4.44 2.75 -19.16
CA ASP A 13 -5.74 2.12 -19.43
C ASP A 13 -6.66 2.05 -18.20
N PHE A 14 -6.11 2.15 -16.99
CA PHE A 14 -6.84 2.16 -15.71
C PHE A 14 -7.16 3.57 -15.18
N GLY A 15 -6.75 4.61 -15.92
CA GLY A 15 -6.85 6.02 -15.51
C GLY A 15 -5.71 6.48 -14.59
N ASP A 16 -5.50 7.79 -14.51
CA ASP A 16 -4.37 8.42 -13.78
C ASP A 16 -4.52 8.43 -12.25
N SER A 17 -5.46 7.66 -11.68
CA SER A 17 -5.67 7.67 -10.23
C SER A 17 -4.68 6.72 -9.54
N PRO A 18 -3.71 7.24 -8.76
CA PRO A 18 -2.80 6.38 -8.00
C PRO A 18 -3.60 5.59 -6.96
N ALA A 19 -3.40 4.27 -6.93
CA ALA A 19 -3.94 3.43 -5.87
C ALA A 19 -2.91 3.30 -4.74
N GLN A 20 -3.37 3.33 -3.49
CA GLN A 20 -2.52 3.09 -2.32
C GLN A 20 -2.93 1.77 -1.69
N LEU A 21 -1.93 0.92 -1.40
CA LEU A 21 -2.14 -0.38 -0.78
C LEU A 21 -1.44 -0.42 0.58
N HIS A 22 -2.23 -0.76 1.60
CA HIS A 22 -1.76 -0.95 2.97
C HIS A 22 -1.71 -2.46 3.26
N LEU A 23 -0.57 -2.94 3.75
CA LEU A 23 -0.26 -4.37 3.92
C LEU A 23 0.23 -4.63 5.34
N VAL A 24 -0.07 -5.83 5.86
CA VAL A 24 0.50 -6.34 7.11
C VAL A 24 1.30 -7.58 6.76
N LEU A 25 2.60 -7.54 7.04
CA LEU A 25 3.53 -8.61 6.73
C LEU A 25 4.23 -9.11 8.00
N ARG A 26 4.99 -10.19 7.90
CA ARG A 26 5.78 -10.70 9.03
C ARG A 26 6.96 -9.76 9.31
N ASP A 27 7.40 -9.71 10.56
CA ASP A 27 8.49 -8.80 11.01
C ASP A 27 9.88 -9.27 10.60
N ASP A 28 10.02 -10.56 10.29
CA ASP A 28 11.30 -11.21 10.01
C ASP A 28 11.70 -11.15 8.54
N LEU A 29 10.97 -10.37 7.73
CA LEU A 29 11.24 -10.21 6.31
C LEU A 29 12.21 -9.06 6.08
N THR A 30 13.19 -9.30 5.22
CA THR A 30 14.04 -8.25 4.65
C THR A 30 13.26 -7.39 3.65
N ASP A 31 13.72 -6.17 3.40
CA ASP A 31 13.10 -5.26 2.43
C ASP A 31 12.94 -5.90 1.03
N ALA A 32 13.88 -6.74 0.61
CA ALA A 32 13.82 -7.47 -0.65
C ALA A 32 12.71 -8.53 -0.66
N GLU A 33 12.52 -9.27 0.44
CA GLU A 33 11.45 -10.26 0.58
C GLU A 33 10.08 -9.60 0.68
N VAL A 34 10.00 -8.48 1.39
CA VAL A 34 8.81 -7.62 1.42
C VAL A 34 8.45 -7.19 0.01
N LEU A 35 9.38 -6.60 -0.74
CA LEU A 35 9.15 -6.17 -2.12
C LEU A 35 8.68 -7.33 -3.01
N ALA A 36 9.34 -8.48 -2.95
CA ALA A 36 8.97 -9.66 -3.74
C ALA A 36 7.53 -10.13 -3.43
N ARG A 37 7.12 -10.08 -2.16
CA ARG A 37 5.75 -10.44 -1.76
C ARG A 37 4.71 -9.42 -2.17
N VAL A 38 5.01 -8.12 -2.04
CA VAL A 38 4.12 -7.06 -2.49
C VAL A 38 3.93 -7.15 -4.00
N LEU A 39 5.00 -7.32 -4.79
CA LEU A 39 4.91 -7.51 -6.24
C LEU A 39 4.07 -8.73 -6.61
N GLY A 40 4.25 -9.86 -5.90
CA GLY A 40 3.43 -11.06 -6.12
C GLY A 40 1.93 -10.79 -5.94
N LEU A 41 1.56 -10.14 -4.83
CA LEU A 41 0.17 -9.78 -4.54
C LEU A 41 -0.37 -8.79 -5.58
N VAL A 42 0.41 -7.75 -5.89
CA VAL A 42 -0.01 -6.71 -6.84
C VAL A 42 -0.26 -7.31 -8.23
N HIS A 43 0.62 -8.19 -8.70
CA HIS A 43 0.43 -8.86 -9.98
C HIS A 43 -0.75 -9.85 -9.97
N GLU A 44 -1.02 -10.50 -8.83
CA GLU A 44 -2.16 -11.40 -8.68
C GLU A 44 -3.50 -10.66 -8.75
N PHE A 45 -3.63 -9.52 -8.05
CA PHE A 45 -4.90 -8.80 -7.95
C PHE A 45 -5.12 -7.73 -9.03
N TYR A 46 -4.06 -7.05 -9.45
CA TYR A 46 -4.15 -5.92 -10.39
C TYR A 46 -3.50 -6.22 -11.75
N GLY A 47 -2.82 -7.35 -11.87
CA GLY A 47 -2.20 -7.81 -13.10
C GLY A 47 -0.72 -7.45 -13.22
N PRO A 48 0.01 -8.13 -14.13
CA PRO A 48 1.47 -8.08 -14.21
C PRO A 48 2.04 -6.75 -14.75
N ARG A 49 1.18 -5.82 -15.16
CA ARG A 49 1.57 -4.51 -15.70
C ARG A 49 1.62 -3.41 -14.65
N VAL A 50 1.16 -3.70 -13.43
CA VAL A 50 1.12 -2.72 -12.33
C VAL A 50 2.47 -2.69 -11.65
N GLN A 51 2.99 -1.49 -11.43
CA GLN A 51 4.25 -1.29 -10.73
C GLN A 51 4.00 -0.81 -9.30
N VAL A 52 4.92 -1.17 -8.42
CA VAL A 52 4.95 -0.71 -7.04
C VAL A 52 5.94 0.44 -6.93
N ASP A 53 5.46 1.57 -6.42
CA ASP A 53 6.20 2.79 -6.13
C ASP A 53 6.14 3.09 -4.62
N ASP A 54 7.15 3.78 -4.08
CA ASP A 54 7.19 4.28 -2.69
C ASP A 54 6.80 3.22 -1.63
N LEU A 55 7.35 2.00 -1.73
CA LEU A 55 7.17 0.95 -0.71
C LEU A 55 7.95 1.31 0.54
N ARG A 56 7.25 1.49 1.67
CA ARG A 56 7.87 1.88 2.93
C ARG A 56 7.14 1.27 4.13
N PRO A 57 7.85 1.08 5.26
CA PRO A 57 7.20 0.73 6.52
C PRO A 57 6.19 1.82 6.89
N GLU A 58 5.04 1.41 7.39
CA GLU A 58 4.03 2.30 7.95
C GLU A 58 3.87 2.00 9.45
N SER A 59 3.40 2.98 10.22
CA SER A 59 2.92 2.73 11.58
C SER A 59 1.43 3.04 11.63
N TRP A 60 0.59 2.01 11.65
CA TRP A 60 -0.87 2.19 11.62
C TRP A 60 -1.44 2.83 12.89
N ALA A 61 -0.65 2.85 13.98
CA ALA A 61 -0.97 3.61 15.18
C ALA A 61 -1.16 5.10 14.89
N GLN A 62 -0.43 5.66 13.93
CA GLN A 62 -0.52 7.07 13.53
C GLN A 62 -1.61 7.31 12.47
N THR A 63 -1.77 6.39 11.50
CA THR A 63 -2.73 6.55 10.39
C THR A 63 -4.20 6.59 10.86
N ARG A 64 -4.56 5.87 11.95
CA ARG A 64 -5.92 5.88 12.52
C ARG A 64 -6.31 7.17 13.25
N VAL A 65 -5.35 8.03 13.57
CA VAL A 65 -5.64 9.34 14.19
C VAL A 65 -6.05 10.35 13.10
N GLY A 66 -5.40 10.29 11.93
CA GLY A 66 -5.73 11.14 10.78
C GLY A 66 -7.05 10.78 10.10
N SER A 67 -7.42 9.49 10.04
CA SER A 67 -8.67 9.06 9.41
C SER A 67 -9.93 9.42 10.22
N ARG A 68 -9.82 9.53 11.56
CA ARG A 68 -10.93 10.02 12.41
C ARG A 68 -11.22 11.51 12.23
N LEU A 69 -10.22 12.31 11.86
CA LEU A 69 -10.40 13.75 11.61
C LEU A 69 -11.10 14.05 10.28
N ARG A 70 -11.08 13.13 9.31
CA ARG A 70 -11.76 13.31 8.01
C ARG A 70 -13.23 12.85 8.02
N SER A 71 -13.66 12.16 9.07
CA SER A 71 -15.02 11.61 9.18
C SER A 71 -15.95 12.39 10.11
N SER A 72 -15.55 13.59 10.57
CA SER A 72 -16.49 14.51 11.23
C SER A 72 -17.19 15.36 10.17
N PRO A 73 -18.47 15.10 9.83
CA PRO A 73 -19.29 16.17 9.29
C PRO A 73 -19.41 17.19 10.43
N ALA A 74 -18.94 18.41 10.19
CA ALA A 74 -19.30 19.53 11.05
C ALA A 74 -20.83 19.65 11.00
N GLY A 75 -21.47 19.33 12.12
CA GLY A 75 -22.88 19.55 12.40
C GLY A 75 -23.00 20.38 13.66
#